data_AF-A0A820QN45-F1
#
_entry.id   AF-A0A820QN45-F1
#
_cell.length_a   1.000
_cell.length_b   1.000
_cell.length_c   1.000
_cell.angle_alpha   90.00
_cell.angle_beta   90.00
_cell.angle_gamma   90.00
#
_symmetry.space_group_name_H-M   'P 1'
#
loop_
_entity.id
_entity.type
_entity.pdbx_description
1 polymer ?
#
loop_
_entity_poly.entity_id
_entity_poly.type
_entity_poly.pdbx_seq_one_letter_code
_entity_poly.pdbx_strand_id
1 'polypeptide(L)'
;MFLCCHWNSTDDYIRHQIVQCQVPIKAILSVLILYIVVGAALFSNWEGWSYYDAAYFSFITFSTVGLGDLVPGKGTLTENKNGKSILCALYLLYGLVIMTMCFKLLQDDLFAIKRRILTRLGFDTYHHFHHCRQSFDDRRYVIPICETNI
;
A
#
# COMPACT_ATOMS: atom_id res chain seq x y z
N MET A 1 -10.23 -26.69 24.98
CA MET A 1 -9.64 -27.59 23.96
C MET A 1 -10.45 -27.72 22.67
N PHE A 2 -11.74 -27.34 22.59
CA PHE A 2 -12.57 -27.58 21.39
C PHE A 2 -13.03 -26.36 20.57
N LEU A 3 -12.55 -25.15 20.86
CA LEU A 3 -12.96 -23.95 20.10
C LEU A 3 -11.94 -23.45 19.06
N CYS A 4 -10.75 -24.06 18.94
CA CYS A 4 -9.76 -23.68 17.92
C CYS A 4 -10.05 -24.27 16.52
N CYS A 5 -10.92 -25.29 16.43
CA CYS A 5 -11.25 -25.95 15.15
C CYS A 5 -12.52 -25.41 14.49
N HIS A 6 -13.20 -24.41 15.05
CA HIS A 6 -14.24 -23.69 14.30
C HIS A 6 -13.60 -22.57 13.48
N TRP A 7 -12.63 -22.96 12.66
CA TRP A 7 -12.20 -22.15 11.53
C TRP A 7 -13.31 -22.26 10.50
N ASN A 8 -14.11 -21.22 10.42
CA ASN A 8 -15.32 -21.18 9.61
C ASN A 8 -14.90 -21.19 8.14
N SER A 9 -15.16 -22.30 7.43
CA SER A 9 -14.88 -22.49 5.99
C SER A 9 -15.48 -21.39 5.08
N THR A 10 -16.35 -20.54 5.63
CA THR A 10 -16.91 -19.34 4.99
C THR A 10 -15.87 -18.21 4.85
N ASP A 11 -14.91 -18.07 5.78
CA ASP A 11 -13.88 -17.02 5.74
C ASP A 11 -12.90 -17.21 4.57
N ASP A 12 -12.58 -18.44 4.21
CA ASP A 12 -11.67 -18.77 3.11
C ASP A 12 -12.34 -18.73 1.74
N TYR A 13 -13.64 -19.03 1.70
CA TYR A 13 -14.45 -18.86 0.50
C TYR A 13 -14.64 -17.37 0.19
N ILE A 14 -14.95 -16.56 1.20
CA ILE A 14 -15.02 -15.10 1.08
C ILE A 14 -13.65 -14.57 0.62
N ARG A 15 -12.54 -14.98 1.26
CA ARG A 15 -11.17 -14.55 0.91
C ARG A 15 -10.78 -14.84 -0.55
N HIS A 16 -11.21 -15.97 -1.12
CA HIS A 16 -10.98 -16.29 -2.53
C HIS A 16 -11.88 -15.49 -3.49
N GLN A 17 -13.08 -15.07 -3.07
CA GLN A 17 -14.00 -14.27 -3.87
C GLN A 17 -13.63 -12.77 -3.91
N ILE A 18 -12.99 -12.20 -2.87
CA ILE A 18 -12.60 -10.77 -2.85
C ILE A 18 -11.42 -10.44 -3.78
N VAL A 19 -10.61 -11.44 -4.15
CA VAL A 19 -9.32 -11.24 -4.86
C VAL A 19 -9.45 -11.38 -6.38
N GLN A 20 -10.62 -11.78 -6.90
CA GLN A 20 -10.78 -12.17 -8.31
C GLN A 20 -11.32 -11.08 -9.24
N CYS A 21 -11.41 -9.82 -8.80
CA CYS A 21 -11.52 -8.74 -9.78
C CYS A 21 -10.14 -8.57 -10.42
N GLN A 22 -9.99 -8.91 -11.71
CA GLN A 22 -8.86 -8.42 -12.49
C GLN A 22 -8.93 -6.90 -12.49
N VAL A 23 -8.42 -6.24 -11.45
CA VAL A 23 -8.33 -4.79 -11.39
C VAL A 23 -7.30 -4.45 -12.46
N PRO A 24 -7.71 -3.88 -13.60
CA PRO A 24 -6.75 -3.57 -14.63
C PRO A 24 -5.76 -2.58 -14.03
N ILE A 25 -4.48 -2.69 -14.38
CA ILE A 25 -3.43 -1.74 -13.95
C ILE A 25 -3.88 -0.28 -14.14
N LYS A 26 -4.72 -0.05 -15.17
CA LYS A 26 -5.39 1.23 -15.45
C LYS A 26 -6.21 1.78 -14.27
N ALA A 27 -6.94 0.93 -13.54
CA ALA A 27 -7.74 1.36 -12.39
C ALA A 27 -6.85 1.80 -11.22
N ILE A 28 -5.76 1.08 -10.93
CA ILE A 28 -4.79 1.48 -9.91
C ILE A 28 -4.15 2.83 -10.25
N LEU A 29 -3.73 3.00 -11.51
CA LEU A 29 -3.19 4.28 -11.99
C LEU A 29 -4.21 5.41 -11.85
N SER A 30 -5.49 5.15 -12.14
CA SER A 30 -6.54 6.17 -11.99
C SER A 30 -6.72 6.60 -10.53
N VAL A 31 -6.70 5.66 -9.58
CA VAL A 31 -6.82 5.96 -8.15
C VAL A 31 -5.62 6.77 -7.65
N LEU A 32 -4.40 6.43 -8.08
CA LEU A 32 -3.20 7.19 -7.73
C LEU A 32 -3.25 8.63 -8.25
N ILE A 33 -3.67 8.82 -9.50
CA ILE A 33 -3.80 10.15 -10.09
C ILE A 33 -4.85 10.98 -9.34
N LEU A 34 -6.04 10.41 -9.10
CA LEU A 34 -7.10 11.07 -8.33
C LEU A 34 -6.61 11.47 -6.95
N TYR A 35 -5.85 10.61 -6.29
CA TYR A 35 -5.30 10.88 -4.97
C TYR A 35 -4.31 12.06 -4.98
N ILE A 36 -3.41 12.13 -5.97
CA ILE A 36 -2.47 13.25 -6.14
C ILE A 36 -3.22 14.56 -6.41
N VAL A 37 -4.26 14.53 -7.25
CA VAL A 37 -5.11 15.70 -7.57
C VAL A 37 -5.81 16.22 -6.31
N VAL A 38 -6.35 15.33 -5.48
CA VAL A 38 -6.98 15.69 -4.20
C VAL A 38 -5.96 16.31 -3.25
N GLY A 39 -4.77 15.72 -3.12
CA GLY A 39 -3.67 16.29 -2.33
C GLY A 39 -3.25 17.67 -2.81
N ALA A 40 -3.08 17.84 -4.13
CA ALA A 40 -2.69 19.10 -4.74
C ALA A 40 -3.71 20.21 -4.43
N ALA A 41 -5.00 19.93 -4.58
CA ALA A 41 -6.05 20.88 -4.24
C ALA A 41 -6.04 21.23 -2.75
N LEU A 42 -5.90 20.24 -1.87
CA LEU A 42 -5.95 20.42 -0.43
C LEU A 42 -4.75 21.24 0.09
N PHE A 43 -3.53 20.92 -0.34
CA PHE A 43 -2.33 21.67 0.07
C PHE A 43 -2.21 23.04 -0.60
N SER A 44 -2.64 23.18 -1.86
CA SER A 44 -2.68 24.49 -2.53
C SER A 44 -3.60 25.47 -1.79
N ASN A 45 -4.77 25.02 -1.31
CA ASN A 45 -5.68 25.85 -0.53
C ASN A 45 -5.18 26.16 0.89
N TRP A 46 -4.44 25.25 1.53
CA TRP A 46 -4.02 25.43 2.93
C TRP A 46 -2.74 26.23 3.12
N GLU A 47 -1.75 25.99 2.26
CA GLU A 47 -0.42 26.60 2.32
C GLU A 47 -0.22 27.69 1.25
N GLY A 48 -1.19 27.86 0.34
CA GLY A 48 -1.09 28.82 -0.76
C GLY A 48 -0.06 28.44 -1.82
N TRP A 49 0.37 27.16 -1.85
CA TRP A 49 1.33 26.68 -2.84
C TRP A 49 0.72 26.63 -4.25
N SER A 50 1.58 26.74 -5.26
CA SER A 50 1.18 26.48 -6.64
C SER A 50 0.66 25.05 -6.75
N TYR A 51 -0.33 24.84 -7.63
CA TYR A 51 -0.92 23.51 -7.85
C TYR A 51 0.15 22.46 -8.24
N TYR A 52 1.18 22.88 -8.98
CA TYR A 52 2.31 22.04 -9.36
C TYR A 52 3.18 21.65 -8.16
N ASP A 53 3.49 22.60 -7.26
CA ASP A 53 4.30 22.35 -6.06
C ASP A 53 3.56 21.44 -5.08
N ALA A 54 2.25 21.64 -4.93
CA ALA A 54 1.38 20.82 -4.09
C ALA A 54 1.22 19.38 -4.63
N ALA A 55 1.10 19.23 -5.96
CA ALA A 55 1.09 17.92 -6.62
C ALA A 55 2.44 17.20 -6.50
N TYR A 56 3.54 17.93 -6.69
CA TYR A 56 4.89 17.42 -6.51
C TYR A 56 5.10 16.94 -5.07
N PHE A 57 4.76 17.76 -4.07
CA PHE A 57 4.80 17.38 -2.65
C PHE A 57 4.03 16.09 -2.39
N SER A 58 2.78 16.01 -2.86
CA SER A 58 1.96 14.80 -2.69
C SER A 58 2.64 13.57 -3.31
N PHE A 59 3.10 13.65 -4.56
CA PHE A 59 3.77 12.54 -5.24
C PHE A 59 5.04 12.07 -4.53
N ILE A 60 5.93 12.98 -4.12
CA ILE A 60 7.19 12.61 -3.45
C ILE A 60 6.95 11.99 -2.06
N THR A 61 5.87 12.37 -1.38
CA THR A 61 5.53 11.79 -0.09
C THR A 61 5.03 10.35 -0.22
N PHE A 62 4.14 10.06 -1.18
CA PHE A 62 3.61 8.69 -1.36
C PHE A 62 4.57 7.73 -2.05
N SER A 63 5.42 8.24 -2.94
CA SER A 63 6.54 7.46 -3.46
C SER A 63 7.62 7.18 -2.41
N THR A 64 7.45 7.68 -1.17
CA THR A 64 8.38 7.55 -0.04
C THR A 64 9.78 8.12 -0.29
N VAL A 65 9.94 8.93 -1.34
CA VAL A 65 11.20 9.65 -1.64
C VAL A 65 11.44 10.70 -0.56
N GLY A 66 10.40 11.47 -0.20
CA GLY A 66 10.38 12.29 1.02
C GLY A 66 11.50 13.34 1.12
N LEU A 67 11.75 14.10 0.06
CA LEU A 67 12.86 15.08 0.01
C LEU A 67 12.82 16.14 1.13
N GLY A 68 11.62 16.50 1.61
CA GLY A 68 11.43 17.40 2.76
C GLY A 68 11.71 18.89 2.49
N ASP A 69 11.86 19.26 1.21
CA ASP A 69 11.97 20.62 0.71
C ASP A 69 10.67 21.41 0.97
N LEU A 70 9.54 20.83 0.60
CA LEU A 70 8.20 21.34 0.87
C LEU A 70 7.60 20.56 2.04
N VAL A 71 7.19 21.24 3.11
CA VAL A 71 6.55 20.62 4.28
C VAL A 71 5.45 21.55 4.80
N PRO A 72 4.20 21.06 4.94
CA PRO A 72 3.11 21.87 5.46
C PRO A 72 3.39 22.28 6.92
N GLY A 73 3.07 23.52 7.27
CA GLY A 73 3.25 24.07 8.60
C GLY A 73 4.56 24.80 8.88
N LYS A 74 5.49 24.91 7.91
CA LYS A 74 6.74 25.70 8.08
C LYS A 74 6.51 27.22 8.05
N GLY A 75 5.46 27.71 7.39
CA GLY A 75 5.30 29.15 7.08
C GLY A 75 4.17 29.90 7.80
N THR A 76 3.13 29.23 8.31
CA THR A 76 1.93 29.93 8.80
C THR A 76 1.91 30.08 10.33
N LEU A 77 2.34 31.25 10.81
CA LEU A 77 2.14 31.77 12.18
C LEU A 77 0.67 32.18 12.41
N THR A 78 -0.30 31.28 12.20
CA THR A 78 -1.72 31.62 12.30
C THR A 78 -2.45 30.66 13.24
N GLU A 79 -3.28 31.22 14.11
CA GLU A 79 -3.84 30.68 15.37
C GLU A 79 -4.81 29.49 15.28
N ASN A 80 -4.61 28.55 14.35
CA ASN A 80 -5.36 27.29 14.33
C ASN A 80 -4.48 26.12 13.87
N LYS A 81 -3.38 25.91 14.61
CA LYS A 81 -2.33 24.92 14.29
C LYS A 81 -2.81 23.47 14.39
N ASN A 82 -3.80 23.20 15.23
CA ASN A 82 -4.20 21.82 15.57
C ASN A 82 -5.00 21.16 14.43
N GLY A 83 -5.90 21.89 13.77
CA GLY A 83 -6.75 21.30 12.72
C GLY A 83 -5.97 20.89 11.46
N LYS A 84 -5.08 21.76 10.98
CA LYS A 84 -4.34 21.54 9.72
C LYS A 84 -3.33 20.39 9.81
N SER A 85 -2.65 20.27 10.95
CA SER A 85 -1.65 19.22 11.18
C SER A 85 -2.30 17.83 11.32
N ILE A 86 -3.45 17.74 12.00
CA ILE A 86 -4.24 16.50 12.09
C ILE A 86 -4.72 16.05 10.72
N LEU A 87 -5.26 16.97 9.91
CA LEU A 87 -5.75 16.62 8.58
C LEU A 87 -4.62 16.18 7.63
N CYS A 88 -3.44 16.80 7.72
CA CYS A 88 -2.25 16.34 7.02
C CYS A 88 -1.88 14.90 7.42
N ALA A 89 -1.86 14.60 8.72
CA ALA A 89 -1.58 13.26 9.21
C ALA A 89 -2.61 12.22 8.72
N LEU A 90 -3.91 12.55 8.74
CA LEU A 90 -4.97 11.68 8.22
C LEU A 90 -4.82 11.41 6.72
N TYR A 91 -4.49 12.45 5.95
CA TYR A 91 -4.22 12.32 4.52
C TYR A 91 -3.06 11.35 4.27
N LEU A 92 -1.94 11.51 4.99
CA LEU A 92 -0.77 10.64 4.86
C LEU A 92 -1.07 9.18 5.23
N LEU A 93 -1.78 8.95 6.35
CA LEU A 93 -2.18 7.60 6.76
C LEU A 93 -3.05 6.92 5.72
N TYR A 94 -4.04 7.63 5.18
CA TYR A 94 -4.90 7.10 4.13
C TYR A 94 -4.12 6.77 2.85
N GLY A 95 -3.18 7.63 2.45
CA GLY A 95 -2.31 7.38 1.30
C GLY A 95 -1.43 6.16 1.46
N LEU A 96 -0.87 5.93 2.66
CA LEU A 96 -0.05 4.73 2.93
C LEU A 96 -0.85 3.43 2.81
N VAL A 97 -2.13 3.43 3.20
CA VAL A 97 -3.02 2.28 3.03
C VAL A 97 -3.23 1.99 1.54
N ILE A 98 -3.55 3.02 0.75
CA ILE A 98 -3.74 2.89 -0.70
C ILE A 98 -2.45 2.42 -1.37
N MET A 99 -1.31 3.02 -1.03
CA MET A 99 -0.01 2.65 -1.60
C MET A 99 0.35 1.20 -1.28
N THR A 100 0.08 0.72 -0.07
CA THR A 100 0.33 -0.68 0.31
C THR A 100 -0.50 -1.65 -0.54
N MET A 101 -1.77 -1.33 -0.81
CA MET A 101 -2.61 -2.15 -1.69
C MET A 101 -2.12 -2.11 -3.14
N CYS A 102 -1.74 -0.93 -3.63
CA CYS A 102 -1.15 -0.74 -4.95
C CYS A 102 0.13 -1.57 -5.12
N PHE A 103 1.06 -1.50 -4.15
CA PHE A 103 2.31 -2.25 -4.20
C PHE A 103 2.10 -3.77 -4.18
N LYS A 104 1.09 -4.27 -3.45
CA LYS A 104 0.75 -5.71 -3.48
C LYS A 104 0.34 -6.15 -4.88
N LEU A 105 -0.57 -5.42 -5.52
CA LEU A 105 -1.02 -5.73 -6.88
C LEU A 105 0.11 -5.62 -7.91
N LEU A 106 0.93 -4.57 -7.80
CA LEU A 106 2.12 -4.42 -8.65
C LEU A 106 3.11 -5.57 -8.47
N GLN A 107 3.34 -6.03 -7.25
CA GLN A 107 4.22 -7.17 -7.00
C GLN A 107 3.70 -8.43 -7.69
N ASP A 108 2.41 -8.76 -7.56
CA ASP A 108 1.81 -9.95 -8.18
C ASP A 108 1.95 -9.94 -9.71
N ASP A 109 1.71 -8.78 -10.34
CA ASP A 109 1.87 -8.58 -11.77
C ASP A 109 3.35 -8.67 -12.21
N LEU A 110 4.26 -8.06 -11.45
CA LEU A 110 5.70 -8.15 -11.69
C LEU A 110 6.19 -9.60 -11.58
N PHE A 111 5.71 -10.36 -10.60
CA PHE A 111 6.02 -11.79 -10.46
C PHE A 111 5.43 -12.60 -11.63
N ALA A 112 4.24 -12.26 -12.11
CA ALA A 112 3.65 -12.89 -13.29
C ALA A 112 4.48 -12.61 -14.57
N ILE A 113 4.91 -11.36 -14.78
CA ILE A 113 5.78 -10.97 -15.90
C ILE A 113 7.14 -11.66 -15.79
N LYS A 114 7.75 -11.68 -14.60
CA LYS A 114 9.02 -12.37 -14.34
C LYS A 114 8.91 -13.85 -14.70
N ARG A 115 7.85 -14.53 -14.27
CA ARG A 115 7.58 -15.94 -14.63
C ARG A 115 7.46 -16.13 -16.14
N ARG A 116 6.72 -15.25 -16.83
CA ARG A 116 6.58 -15.30 -18.30
C ARG A 116 7.91 -15.13 -19.03
N ILE A 117 8.76 -14.21 -18.57
CA ILE A 117 10.09 -14.00 -19.15
C ILE A 117 10.99 -15.22 -18.89
N LEU A 118 10.98 -15.76 -17.67
CA LEU A 118 11.81 -16.93 -17.32
C LEU A 118 11.43 -18.18 -18.12
N THR A 119 10.14 -18.44 -18.36
CA THR A 119 9.70 -19.55 -19.21
C THR A 119 10.13 -19.36 -20.67
N ARG A 120 10.21 -18.12 -21.16
CA ARG A 120 10.69 -17.83 -22.52
C ARG A 120 12.21 -17.95 -22.65
N LEU A 121 12.95 -17.84 -21.56
CA LEU A 121 14.42 -17.94 -21.53
C LEU A 121 14.95 -19.37 -21.26
N GLY A 122 14.08 -20.39 -21.14
CA GLY A 122 14.49 -21.81 -21.09
C GLY A 122 15.11 -22.29 -19.77
N PHE A 123 14.84 -21.63 -18.64
CA PHE A 123 15.35 -22.04 -17.32
C PHE A 123 14.39 -23.01 -16.60
N ASP A 124 14.34 -24.27 -17.04
CA ASP A 124 13.59 -25.36 -16.39
C ASP A 124 14.07 -25.66 -14.94
N THR A 125 15.28 -25.22 -14.55
CA THR A 125 15.84 -25.45 -13.21
C THR A 125 15.21 -24.57 -12.10
N TYR A 126 14.39 -23.56 -12.44
CA TYR A 126 13.78 -22.65 -11.45
C TYR A 126 12.58 -23.27 -10.69
N HIS A 127 11.94 -24.28 -11.29
CA HIS A 127 10.73 -24.91 -10.73
C HIS A 127 11.00 -25.62 -9.40
N HIS A 128 12.22 -26.11 -9.16
CA HIS A 128 12.55 -26.82 -7.92
C HIS A 128 12.81 -25.88 -6.73
N PHE A 129 13.31 -24.66 -6.96
CA PHE A 129 13.65 -23.73 -5.89
C PHE A 129 12.46 -22.87 -5.41
N HIS A 130 11.46 -22.64 -6.28
CA HIS A 130 10.25 -21.88 -5.92
C HIS A 130 9.30 -22.63 -4.99
N HIS A 131 9.17 -23.94 -5.19
CA HIS A 131 8.34 -24.77 -4.33
C HIS A 131 8.84 -24.83 -2.87
N CYS A 132 10.16 -24.72 -2.66
CA CYS A 132 10.74 -24.67 -1.32
C CYS A 132 10.58 -23.29 -0.65
N ARG A 133 10.52 -22.20 -1.43
CA ARG A 133 10.40 -20.83 -0.88
C ARG A 133 8.97 -20.45 -0.50
N GLN A 134 7.97 -20.92 -1.24
CA GLN A 134 6.55 -20.66 -0.92
C GLN A 134 6.11 -21.34 0.39
N SER A 135 6.62 -22.54 0.69
CA SER A 135 6.31 -23.24 1.96
C SER A 135 6.93 -22.59 3.21
N PHE A 136 7.89 -21.68 3.06
CA PHE A 136 8.60 -21.06 4.19
C PHE A 136 8.04 -19.69 4.60
N ASP A 137 7.32 -19.00 3.71
CA ASP A 137 6.74 -17.68 4.00
C ASP A 137 5.40 -17.81 4.75
N ASP A 138 4.63 -18.87 4.48
CA ASP A 138 3.35 -19.17 5.13
C ASP A 138 3.49 -19.55 6.63
N ARG A 139 4.71 -19.87 7.08
CA ARG A 139 5.03 -20.25 8.46
C ARG A 139 5.44 -19.08 9.37
N ARG A 140 5.55 -17.85 8.86
CA ARG A 140 5.98 -16.66 9.64
C ARG A 140 4.87 -15.67 10.01
N TYR A 141 3.63 -15.88 9.55
CA TYR A 141 2.47 -15.07 9.99
C TYR A 141 1.75 -15.65 11.22
N VAL A 142 2.46 -16.41 12.05
CA VAL A 142 1.99 -16.77 13.39
C VAL A 142 3.04 -16.26 14.37
N ILE A 143 2.96 -14.97 14.70
CA ILE A 143 3.68 -14.41 15.84
C ILE A 143 2.96 -14.96 17.08
N PRO A 144 3.60 -15.81 17.91
CA PRO A 144 2.98 -16.22 19.16
C PRO A 144 3.09 -15.03 20.11
N ILE A 145 1.95 -14.40 20.39
CA ILE A 145 1.80 -13.49 21.51
C ILE A 145 1.82 -14.37 22.77
N CYS A 146 2.96 -14.42 23.44
CA CYS A 146 3.03 -14.90 24.82
C CYS A 146 2.47 -13.81 25.73
N GLU A 147 1.40 -14.08 26.48
CA GLU A 147 1.20 -13.66 27.87
C GLU A 147 -0.05 -14.37 28.43
N THR A 148 0.17 -15.37 29.31
CA THR A 148 -0.01 -15.29 30.77
C THR A 148 -1.45 -15.02 31.23
N ASN A 149 -2.17 -16.09 31.54
CA ASN A 149 -2.84 -16.20 32.84
C ASN A 149 -3.22 -17.66 33.16
N ILE A 150 -2.87 -18.04 34.39
CA ILE A 150 -3.03 -19.32 35.10
C ILE A 150 -1.87 -20.31 34.91
#